data_AF-A0A1I5EJU4-F1
#
_entry.id   AF-A0A1I5EJU4-F1
#
_cell.length_a   1.000
_cell.length_b   1.000
_cell.length_c   1.000
_cell.angle_alpha   90.00
_cell.angle_beta   90.00
_cell.angle_gamma   90.00
#
_symmetry.space_group_name_H-M   'P 1'
#
loop_
_entity.id
_entity.type
_entity.pdbx_description
1 polymer ?
#
loop_
_entity_poly.entity_id
_entity_poly.type
_entity_poly.pdbx_seq_one_letter_code
_entity_poly.pdbx_strand_id
1 'polypeptide(L)'
;MSLVDLALIALALVFAFTGFRQGLLVSATSFLGFLGGAVLGAQLSGPVADRLDSTPVTRVFAALVVVLAGALLGQLLAGAVGRAVRSRLTWEPAEVFDSVAGAVVSAVAVLLVAWMVASPLATAPFPQLAGQVRESALVAAVDRAVPDGVRAVYDSLRQAIDRRGLPDVLDPLTPTRAREVEAPDQALAASPVVGRVSGSVVKIRGIAPSCSRQIDGSGFVYAPGRVMTNAHVLAGVSDPVVEAEGEEYEATPVFVDEEVDVAVLAVPGLPQVPLAFSGVVSDTDDDAIIMGYPGGGPFFVGPARIRDQGPISGPDFRSSQTVQRDVYALRGDVRAGNSGGPLFDPAGQVIGVVFASAIDDPATGYALTAQQVAPAAEAGAVATAPADTGPCE
;
A
#
# COMPACT_ATOMS: atom_id res chain seq x y z
N MET A 1 -22.87 -7.87 10.24
CA MET A 1 -22.35 -6.93 11.25
C MET A 1 -21.18 -7.61 11.91
N SER A 2 -19.99 -7.06 11.75
CA SER A 2 -18.77 -7.62 12.35
C SER A 2 -18.77 -7.40 13.87
N LEU A 3 -17.93 -8.13 14.60
CA LEU A 3 -17.72 -7.88 16.03
C LEU A 3 -17.16 -6.47 16.27
N VAL A 4 -16.39 -5.96 15.29
CA VAL A 4 -15.88 -4.59 15.27
C VAL A 4 -17.05 -3.60 15.19
N ASP A 5 -18.06 -3.81 14.33
CA ASP A 5 -19.24 -2.93 14.28
C ASP A 5 -19.93 -2.83 15.65
N LEU A 6 -20.14 -3.95 16.35
CA LEU A 6 -20.79 -3.97 17.67
C LEU A 6 -19.96 -3.22 18.72
N ALA A 7 -18.65 -3.43 18.74
CA ALA A 7 -17.74 -2.75 19.66
C ALA A 7 -17.72 -1.24 19.39
N LEU A 8 -17.66 -0.83 18.12
CA LEU A 8 -17.64 0.57 17.73
C LEU A 8 -18.97 1.27 18.00
N ILE A 9 -20.12 0.62 17.77
CA ILE A 9 -21.43 1.15 18.14
C ILE A 9 -21.52 1.36 19.65
N ALA A 10 -21.12 0.38 20.45
CA ALA A 10 -21.11 0.50 21.91
C ALA A 10 -20.21 1.66 22.36
N LEU A 11 -19.01 1.78 21.78
CA LEU A 11 -18.08 2.86 22.07
C LEU A 11 -18.65 4.23 21.66
N ALA A 12 -19.24 4.35 20.48
CA ALA A 12 -19.92 5.57 20.03
C ALA A 12 -21.05 5.98 20.96
N LEU A 13 -21.86 5.03 21.46
CA LEU A 13 -22.93 5.32 22.42
C LEU A 13 -22.39 5.82 23.77
N VAL A 14 -21.31 5.23 24.28
CA VAL A 14 -20.64 5.68 25.52
C VAL A 14 -20.09 7.10 25.36
N PHE A 15 -19.43 7.38 24.24
CA PHE A 15 -18.88 8.71 23.95
C PHE A 15 -19.98 9.73 23.66
N ALA A 16 -21.06 9.34 22.96
CA ALA A 16 -22.23 10.18 22.76
C ALA A 16 -22.87 10.57 24.10
N PHE A 17 -23.03 9.61 25.01
CA PHE A 17 -23.57 9.87 26.35
C PHE A 17 -22.66 10.80 27.16
N THR A 18 -21.34 10.62 27.05
CA THR A 18 -20.36 11.48 27.71
C THR A 18 -20.38 12.89 27.13
N GLY A 19 -20.40 13.01 25.81
CA GLY A 19 -20.50 14.28 25.08
C GLY A 19 -21.81 15.02 25.37
N PHE A 20 -22.92 14.28 25.50
CA PHE A 20 -24.21 14.84 25.92
C PHE A 20 -24.12 15.53 27.28
N ARG A 21 -23.39 14.94 28.23
CA ARG A 21 -23.17 15.54 29.56
C ARG A 21 -22.19 16.71 29.53
N GLN A 22 -21.18 16.64 28.68
CA GLN A 22 -20.08 17.62 28.65
C GLN A 22 -20.35 18.83 27.75
N GLY A 23 -21.27 18.74 26.79
CA GLY A 23 -21.58 19.80 25.84
C GLY A 23 -20.62 19.85 24.65
N LEU A 24 -21.03 20.54 23.58
CA LEU A 24 -20.30 20.68 22.32
C LEU A 24 -18.95 21.33 22.52
N LEU A 25 -18.90 22.46 23.23
CA LEU A 25 -17.66 23.22 23.43
C LEU A 25 -16.57 22.37 24.09
N VAL A 26 -16.91 21.65 25.15
CA VAL A 26 -15.96 20.79 25.87
C VAL A 26 -15.57 19.60 25.01
N SER A 27 -16.53 18.99 24.31
CA SER A 27 -16.29 17.81 23.46
C SER A 27 -15.38 18.15 22.28
N ALA A 28 -15.63 19.27 21.59
CA ALA A 28 -14.85 19.73 20.45
C ALA A 28 -13.43 20.14 20.87
N THR A 29 -13.26 20.93 21.94
CA THR A 29 -11.91 21.32 22.38
C THR A 29 -11.13 20.12 22.92
N SER A 30 -11.78 19.21 23.64
CA SER A 30 -11.13 17.98 24.12
C SER A 30 -10.66 17.10 22.97
N PHE A 31 -11.46 16.99 21.89
CA PHE A 31 -11.07 16.23 20.70
C PHE A 31 -9.88 16.88 19.97
N LEU A 32 -9.91 18.20 19.77
CA LEU A 32 -8.78 18.93 19.18
C LEU A 32 -7.51 18.80 20.04
N GLY A 33 -7.66 18.86 21.36
CA GLY A 33 -6.58 18.62 22.30
C GLY A 33 -6.02 17.21 22.23
N PHE A 34 -6.88 16.19 22.10
CA PHE A 34 -6.48 14.81 21.92
C PHE A 34 -5.64 14.63 20.65
N LEU A 35 -6.11 15.13 19.51
CA LEU A 35 -5.39 15.05 18.24
C LEU A 35 -4.05 15.80 18.29
N GLY A 36 -4.05 17.04 18.78
CA GLY A 36 -2.82 17.83 18.92
C GLY A 36 -1.83 17.16 19.87
N GLY A 37 -2.32 16.61 20.98
CA GLY A 37 -1.52 15.86 21.94
C GLY A 37 -0.93 14.58 21.37
N ALA A 38 -1.69 13.84 20.56
CA ALA A 38 -1.22 12.64 19.88
C ALA A 38 -0.11 12.95 18.87
N VAL A 39 -0.27 14.02 18.06
CA VAL A 39 0.74 14.47 17.09
C VAL A 39 2.04 14.89 17.79
N LEU A 40 1.94 15.69 18.85
CA LEU A 40 3.11 16.08 19.65
C LEU A 40 3.78 14.85 20.31
N GLY A 41 2.97 13.93 20.85
CA GLY A 41 3.45 12.67 21.41
C GLY A 41 4.18 11.83 20.36
N ALA A 42 3.67 11.73 19.14
CA ALA A 42 4.33 11.02 18.04
C ALA A 42 5.68 11.65 17.67
N GLN A 43 5.76 12.98 17.56
CA GLN A 43 7.03 13.68 17.27
C GLN A 43 8.07 13.49 18.38
N LEU A 44 7.62 13.43 19.64
CA LEU A 44 8.50 13.22 20.80
C LEU A 44 8.85 11.74 21.02
N SER A 45 8.09 10.81 20.44
CA SER A 45 8.23 9.37 20.67
C SER A 45 9.59 8.83 20.22
N GLY A 46 10.09 9.24 19.05
CA GLY A 46 11.41 8.83 18.53
C GLY A 46 12.55 9.21 19.47
N PRO A 47 12.74 10.51 19.77
CA PRO A 47 13.79 10.96 20.70
C PRO A 47 13.71 10.34 22.09
N VAL A 48 12.52 9.99 22.58
CA VAL A 48 12.34 9.32 23.89
C VAL A 48 12.68 7.83 23.79
N ALA A 49 12.25 7.16 22.73
CA ALA A 49 12.54 5.75 22.48
C ALA A 49 14.04 5.49 22.21
N ASP A 50 14.74 6.43 21.59
CA ASP A 50 16.18 6.32 21.30
C ASP A 50 17.06 6.49 22.55
N ARG A 51 16.54 7.13 23.60
CA ARG A 51 17.23 7.22 24.91
C ARG A 51 17.06 5.98 25.77
N LEU A 52 16.15 5.09 25.39
CA LEU A 52 15.92 3.81 26.05
C LEU A 52 16.70 2.74 25.27
N ASP A 53 17.89 2.38 25.75
CA ASP A 53 18.69 1.27 25.21
C ASP A 53 17.94 -0.06 25.38
N SER A 54 17.01 -0.35 24.48
CA SER A 54 16.06 -1.44 24.64
C SER A 54 15.69 -2.08 23.30
N THR A 55 15.20 -3.32 23.37
CA THR A 55 14.76 -4.15 22.22
C THR A 55 13.75 -3.45 21.29
N PRO A 56 13.61 -3.90 20.03
CA PRO A 56 12.62 -3.32 19.10
C PRO A 56 11.20 -3.29 19.65
N VAL A 57 10.78 -4.33 20.37
CA VAL A 57 9.44 -4.43 21.00
C VAL A 57 9.25 -3.34 22.06
N THR A 58 10.26 -3.11 22.90
CA THR A 58 10.22 -2.07 23.93
C THR A 58 10.22 -0.66 23.36
N ARG A 59 10.84 -0.42 22.19
CA ARG A 59 10.75 0.89 21.51
C ARG A 59 9.37 1.16 20.96
N VAL A 60 8.74 0.17 20.31
CA VAL A 60 7.36 0.28 19.84
C VAL A 60 6.42 0.55 21.02
N PHE A 61 6.61 -0.18 22.13
CA PHE A 61 5.82 0.02 23.34
C PHE A 61 6.04 1.41 23.95
N ALA A 62 7.29 1.87 24.07
CA ALA A 62 7.61 3.21 24.58
C ALA A 62 7.01 4.30 23.69
N ALA A 63 7.09 4.16 22.37
CA ALA A 63 6.52 5.12 21.43
C ALA A 63 4.99 5.21 21.59
N LEU A 64 4.31 4.05 21.71
CA LEU A 64 2.88 3.98 21.95
C LEU A 64 2.49 4.69 23.27
N VAL A 65 3.26 4.47 24.34
CA VAL A 65 3.02 5.11 25.65
C VAL A 65 3.17 6.63 25.56
N VAL A 66 4.21 7.13 24.87
CA VAL A 66 4.46 8.57 24.71
C VAL A 66 3.33 9.23 23.90
N VAL A 67 2.91 8.60 22.80
CA VAL A 67 1.78 9.07 21.98
C VAL A 67 0.50 9.15 22.82
N LEU A 68 0.18 8.08 23.55
CA LEU A 68 -1.03 8.00 24.38
C LEU A 68 -0.99 9.03 25.51
N ALA A 69 0.15 9.20 26.17
CA ALA A 69 0.33 10.20 27.22
C ALA A 69 0.14 11.62 26.67
N GLY A 70 0.73 11.92 25.51
CA GLY A 70 0.53 13.19 24.81
C GLY A 70 -0.93 13.46 24.50
N ALA A 71 -1.63 12.47 23.93
CA ALA A 71 -3.04 12.58 23.58
C ALA A 71 -3.92 12.84 24.81
N LEU A 72 -3.72 12.09 25.91
CA LEU A 72 -4.47 12.27 27.15
C LEU A 72 -4.20 13.64 27.80
N LEU A 73 -2.93 14.08 27.82
CA LEU A 73 -2.58 15.40 28.35
C LEU A 73 -3.22 16.53 27.54
N GLY A 74 -3.14 16.45 26.21
CA GLY A 74 -3.76 17.43 25.32
C GLY A 74 -5.29 17.48 25.50
N GLN A 75 -5.94 16.32 25.61
CA GLN A 75 -7.37 16.21 25.88
C GLN A 75 -7.74 16.88 27.23
N LEU A 76 -7.00 16.61 28.30
CA LEU A 76 -7.26 17.17 29.63
C LEU A 76 -7.12 18.69 29.66
N LEU A 77 -6.04 19.22 29.06
CA LEU A 77 -5.77 20.65 29.00
C LEU A 77 -6.82 21.39 28.16
N ALA A 78 -7.10 20.91 26.95
CA ALA A 78 -8.07 21.54 26.07
C ALA A 78 -9.51 21.39 26.58
N GLY A 79 -9.82 20.28 27.26
CA GLY A 79 -11.09 20.09 27.94
C GLY A 79 -11.26 21.00 29.15
N ALA A 80 -10.19 21.36 29.85
CA ALA A 80 -10.24 22.35 30.93
C ALA A 80 -10.54 23.75 30.39
N VAL A 81 -9.90 24.13 29.27
CA VAL A 81 -10.21 25.38 28.56
C VAL A 81 -11.66 25.39 28.08
N GLY A 82 -12.13 24.31 27.45
CA GLY A 82 -13.52 24.18 27.00
C GLY A 82 -14.53 24.35 28.12
N ARG A 83 -14.27 23.77 29.30
CA ARG A 83 -15.11 23.94 30.50
C ARG A 83 -15.12 25.37 31.02
N ALA A 84 -13.96 26.04 31.03
CA ALA A 84 -13.84 27.42 31.45
C ALA A 84 -14.54 28.41 30.49
N VAL A 85 -14.64 28.07 29.20
CA VAL A 85 -15.40 28.83 28.21
C VAL A 85 -16.91 28.55 28.33
N ARG A 86 -17.29 27.28 28.51
CA ARG A 86 -18.71 26.86 28.66
C ARG A 86 -19.38 27.52 29.86
N SER A 87 -18.67 27.73 30.97
CA SER A 87 -19.22 28.39 32.17
C SER A 87 -19.63 29.85 31.96
N ARG A 88 -19.31 30.46 30.81
CA ARG A 88 -19.72 31.83 30.44
C ARG A 88 -20.98 31.89 29.57
N LEU A 89 -21.51 30.75 29.12
CA LEU A 89 -22.77 30.66 28.37
C LEU A 89 -23.90 30.25 29.32
N THR A 90 -24.86 31.15 29.54
CA THR A 90 -25.97 30.97 30.51
C THR A 90 -27.35 30.91 29.85
N TRP A 91 -27.43 30.75 28.53
CA TRP A 91 -28.69 30.77 27.77
C TRP A 91 -29.31 29.36 27.67
N GLU A 92 -30.47 29.15 28.29
CA GLU A 92 -31.11 27.82 28.44
C GLU A 92 -31.40 27.07 27.12
N PRO A 93 -31.88 27.69 26.02
CA PRO A 93 -32.08 26.98 24.76
C PRO A 93 -30.77 26.53 24.12
N ALA A 94 -29.68 27.27 24.37
CA ALA A 94 -28.36 26.94 23.87
C ALA A 94 -27.77 25.72 24.59
N GLU A 95 -28.20 25.42 25.82
CA GLU A 95 -27.70 24.30 26.62
C GLU A 95 -28.18 22.94 26.08
N VAL A 96 -29.44 22.86 25.63
CA VAL A 96 -29.98 21.64 25.00
C VAL A 96 -29.30 21.39 23.65
N PHE A 97 -29.13 22.43 22.84
CA PHE A 97 -28.42 22.32 21.56
C PHE A 97 -26.95 21.92 21.78
N ASP A 98 -26.27 22.54 22.75
CA ASP A 98 -24.88 22.23 23.14
C ASP A 98 -24.74 20.77 23.57
N SER A 99 -25.69 20.24 24.33
CA SER A 99 -25.67 18.84 24.79
C SER A 99 -25.88 17.86 23.62
N VAL A 100 -26.87 18.09 22.76
CA VAL A 100 -27.13 17.23 21.59
C VAL A 100 -25.96 17.29 20.61
N ALA A 101 -25.45 18.49 20.30
CA ALA A 101 -24.31 18.66 19.41
C ALA A 101 -23.03 18.06 20.01
N GLY A 102 -22.84 18.13 21.32
CA GLY A 102 -21.75 17.46 22.04
C GLY A 102 -21.80 15.94 21.89
N ALA A 103 -22.98 15.34 22.00
CA ALA A 103 -23.17 13.91 21.78
C ALA A 103 -22.76 13.49 20.36
N VAL A 104 -23.20 14.24 19.35
CA VAL A 104 -22.88 13.98 17.94
C VAL A 104 -21.37 14.12 17.70
N VAL A 105 -20.75 15.21 18.16
CA VAL A 105 -19.30 15.43 17.97
C VAL A 105 -18.48 14.36 18.67
N SER A 106 -18.82 13.94 19.88
CA SER A 106 -18.11 12.86 20.57
C SER A 106 -18.27 11.51 19.87
N ALA A 107 -19.45 11.21 19.33
CA ALA A 107 -19.67 10.00 18.54
C ALA A 107 -18.83 10.01 17.25
N VAL A 108 -18.84 11.12 16.50
CA VAL A 108 -18.05 11.28 15.28
C VAL A 108 -16.55 11.21 15.60
N ALA A 109 -16.10 11.90 16.64
CA ALA A 109 -14.72 11.90 17.09
C ALA A 109 -14.20 10.48 17.37
N VAL A 110 -14.96 9.68 18.12
CA VAL A 110 -14.50 8.32 18.46
C VAL A 110 -14.53 7.38 17.25
N LEU A 111 -15.47 7.57 16.33
CA LEU A 111 -15.52 6.82 15.07
C LEU A 111 -14.34 7.17 14.16
N LEU A 112 -13.94 8.45 14.08
CA LEU A 112 -12.75 8.87 13.34
C LEU A 112 -11.46 8.30 13.94
N VAL A 113 -11.31 8.34 15.27
CA VAL A 113 -10.15 7.73 15.95
C VAL A 113 -10.13 6.22 15.72
N ALA A 114 -11.29 5.56 15.83
CA ALA A 114 -11.40 4.14 15.54
C ALA A 114 -11.02 3.80 14.10
N TRP A 115 -11.45 4.60 13.12
CA TRP A 115 -11.06 4.46 11.72
C TRP A 115 -9.53 4.61 11.51
N MET A 116 -8.92 5.62 12.14
CA MET A 116 -7.46 5.83 12.13
C MET A 116 -6.67 4.62 12.66
N VAL A 117 -7.23 3.98 13.68
CA VAL A 117 -6.65 2.77 14.29
C VAL A 117 -6.99 1.52 13.46
N ALA A 118 -8.14 1.50 12.80
CA ALA A 118 -8.60 0.37 12.00
C ALA A 118 -7.71 0.11 10.78
N SER A 119 -7.30 1.15 10.04
CA SER A 119 -6.47 0.99 8.83
C SER A 119 -5.15 0.21 9.04
N PRO A 120 -4.29 0.49 10.04
CA PRO A 120 -3.08 -0.31 10.26
C PRO A 120 -3.40 -1.70 10.83
N LEU A 121 -4.53 -1.84 11.53
CA LEU A 121 -5.01 -3.13 12.01
C LEU A 121 -5.55 -4.01 10.88
N ALA A 122 -6.07 -3.42 9.81
CA ALA A 122 -6.43 -4.16 8.59
C ALA A 122 -5.19 -4.76 7.94
N THR A 123 -4.04 -4.10 7.99
CA THR A 123 -2.79 -4.59 7.39
C THR A 123 -1.87 -5.34 8.39
N ALA A 124 -2.38 -5.65 9.60
CA ALA A 124 -1.63 -6.33 10.65
C ALA A 124 -1.52 -7.86 10.41
N PRO A 125 -0.49 -8.54 10.94
CA PRO A 125 -0.28 -9.98 10.75
C PRO A 125 -1.29 -10.88 11.51
N PHE A 126 -2.45 -10.35 11.90
CA PHE A 126 -3.50 -11.04 12.64
C PHE A 126 -4.74 -11.20 11.73
N PRO A 127 -4.81 -12.26 10.90
CA PRO A 127 -5.80 -12.37 9.82
C PRO A 127 -7.25 -12.33 10.32
N GLN A 128 -7.53 -12.88 11.50
CA GLN A 128 -8.86 -12.84 12.10
C GLN A 128 -9.31 -11.42 12.46
N LEU A 129 -8.42 -10.61 13.04
CA LEU A 129 -8.73 -9.22 13.41
C LEU A 129 -8.79 -8.33 12.17
N ALA A 130 -7.85 -8.51 11.25
CA ALA A 130 -7.79 -7.79 9.98
C ALA A 130 -9.06 -8.01 9.14
N GLY A 131 -9.54 -9.25 9.04
CA GLY A 131 -10.79 -9.58 8.34
C GLY A 131 -12.01 -8.89 8.97
N GLN A 132 -12.13 -8.91 10.30
CA GLN A 132 -13.24 -8.25 11.02
C GLN A 132 -13.27 -6.72 10.81
N VAL A 133 -12.10 -6.10 10.64
CA VAL A 133 -11.99 -4.67 10.34
C VAL A 133 -12.44 -4.37 8.90
N ARG A 134 -11.97 -5.12 7.89
CA ARG A 134 -12.37 -4.93 6.49
C ARG A 134 -13.84 -5.22 6.23
N GLU A 135 -14.41 -6.18 6.96
CA GLU A 135 -15.84 -6.51 6.89
C GLU A 135 -16.73 -5.51 7.67
N SER A 136 -16.15 -4.56 8.41
CA SER A 136 -16.91 -3.59 9.19
C SER A 136 -17.62 -2.58 8.30
N ALA A 137 -18.94 -2.63 8.31
CA ALA A 137 -19.76 -1.66 7.59
C ALA A 137 -19.58 -0.24 8.15
N LEU A 138 -19.32 -0.12 9.44
CA LEU A 138 -19.14 1.17 10.11
C LEU A 138 -17.79 1.80 9.76
N VAL A 139 -16.69 1.05 9.79
CA VAL A 139 -15.37 1.54 9.37
C VAL A 139 -15.43 1.98 7.90
N ALA A 140 -16.01 1.16 7.02
CA ALA A 140 -16.17 1.52 5.61
C ALA A 140 -17.12 2.72 5.37
N ALA A 141 -18.10 2.95 6.25
CA ALA A 141 -18.97 4.13 6.16
C ALA A 141 -18.27 5.40 6.62
N VAL A 142 -17.48 5.32 7.69
CA VAL A 142 -16.64 6.43 8.16
C VAL A 142 -15.63 6.78 7.08
N ASP A 143 -14.91 5.78 6.57
CA ASP A 143 -13.90 5.95 5.52
C ASP A 143 -14.39 6.75 4.31
N ARG A 144 -15.54 6.34 3.76
CA ARG A 144 -16.20 7.05 2.64
C ARG A 144 -16.62 8.48 2.96
N ALA A 145 -16.87 8.79 4.23
CA ALA A 145 -17.30 10.11 4.68
C ALA A 145 -16.14 11.05 5.06
N VAL A 146 -14.93 10.53 5.27
CA VAL A 146 -13.75 11.35 5.58
C VAL A 146 -13.35 12.20 4.35
N PRO A 147 -13.15 13.53 4.48
CA PRO A 147 -12.64 14.35 3.38
C PRO A 147 -11.19 14.02 3.00
N ASP A 148 -10.84 14.17 1.72
CA ASP A 148 -9.51 13.83 1.18
C ASP A 148 -8.35 14.52 1.93
N GLY A 149 -8.54 15.76 2.38
CA GLY A 149 -7.52 16.48 3.15
C GLY A 149 -7.19 15.82 4.50
N VAL A 150 -8.14 15.13 5.12
CA VAL A 150 -7.91 14.38 6.37
C VAL A 150 -7.24 13.04 6.07
N ARG A 151 -7.62 12.38 4.95
CA ARG A 151 -6.97 11.15 4.48
C ARG A 151 -5.50 11.39 4.17
N ALA A 152 -5.18 12.44 3.41
CA ALA A 152 -3.79 12.77 3.05
C ALA A 152 -2.87 12.96 4.27
N VAL A 153 -3.37 13.62 5.33
CA VAL A 153 -2.61 13.80 6.58
C VAL A 153 -2.39 12.47 7.30
N TYR A 154 -3.39 11.59 7.27
CA TYR A 154 -3.31 10.27 7.84
C TYR A 154 -2.34 9.35 7.06
N ASP A 155 -2.42 9.35 5.73
CA ASP A 155 -1.57 8.55 4.86
C ASP A 155 -0.10 8.98 4.99
N SER A 156 0.15 10.29 5.09
CA SER A 156 1.49 10.83 5.40
C SER A 156 2.06 10.28 6.72
N LEU A 157 1.21 10.14 7.74
CA LEU A 157 1.61 9.57 9.04
C LEU A 157 1.85 8.05 8.94
N ARG A 158 1.04 7.33 8.15
CA ARG A 158 1.14 5.88 7.94
C ARG A 158 2.40 5.52 7.14
N GLN A 159 2.68 6.24 6.06
CA GLN A 159 3.89 6.04 5.23
C GLN A 159 5.18 6.25 6.03
N ALA A 160 5.20 7.18 6.98
CA ALA A 160 6.34 7.36 7.88
C ALA A 160 6.61 6.12 8.77
N ILE A 161 5.64 5.22 8.93
CA ILE A 161 5.69 4.05 9.82
C ILE A 161 5.88 2.74 9.03
N ASP A 162 5.22 2.55 7.88
CA ASP A 162 5.27 1.28 7.12
C ASP A 162 6.46 1.25 6.13
N ARG A 163 7.48 0.44 6.44
CA ARG A 163 8.68 0.23 5.60
C ARG A 163 8.62 -1.07 4.77
N ARG A 164 7.44 -1.47 4.30
CA ARG A 164 7.25 -2.80 3.67
C ARG A 164 7.64 -2.88 2.20
N GLY A 165 7.76 -1.75 1.49
CA GLY A 165 8.37 -1.67 0.16
C GLY A 165 7.57 -2.29 -1.00
N LEU A 166 6.24 -2.43 -0.86
CA LEU A 166 5.32 -2.74 -1.96
C LEU A 166 4.18 -1.70 -1.97
N PRO A 167 3.75 -1.20 -3.15
CA PRO A 167 2.66 -0.25 -3.23
C PRO A 167 1.31 -0.89 -2.88
N ASP A 168 0.44 -0.14 -2.19
CA ASP A 168 -0.92 -0.55 -1.86
C ASP A 168 -1.78 -0.49 -3.13
N VAL A 169 -2.12 -1.63 -3.72
CA VAL A 169 -2.86 -1.70 -5.01
C VAL A 169 -4.38 -1.65 -4.84
N LEU A 170 -4.85 -2.00 -3.66
CA LEU A 170 -6.21 -1.77 -3.21
C LEU A 170 -6.13 -0.84 -2.00
N ASP A 171 -7.18 -0.05 -1.80
CA ASP A 171 -7.36 0.64 -0.53
C ASP A 171 -7.26 -0.39 0.63
N PRO A 172 -6.46 -0.14 1.68
CA PRO A 172 -6.28 -1.06 2.81
C PRO A 172 -7.57 -1.54 3.48
N LEU A 173 -8.66 -0.77 3.35
CA LEU A 173 -9.97 -1.08 3.88
C LEU A 173 -10.87 -1.82 2.89
N THR A 174 -10.48 -1.92 1.62
CA THR A 174 -11.19 -2.72 0.61
C THR A 174 -10.74 -4.18 0.68
N PRO A 175 -11.66 -5.13 0.95
CA PRO A 175 -11.31 -6.54 1.00
C PRO A 175 -10.95 -7.10 -0.38
N THR A 176 -9.94 -7.98 -0.42
CA THR A 176 -9.63 -8.74 -1.63
C THR A 176 -10.80 -9.68 -1.94
N ARG A 177 -11.44 -9.46 -3.09
CA ARG A 177 -12.52 -10.32 -3.62
C ARG A 177 -12.04 -11.08 -4.84
N ALA A 178 -10.99 -11.86 -4.66
CA ALA A 178 -10.49 -12.71 -5.72
C ALA A 178 -11.29 -14.02 -5.76
N ARG A 179 -11.67 -14.48 -6.95
CA ARG A 179 -12.33 -15.78 -7.13
C ARG A 179 -11.43 -16.90 -6.60
N GLU A 180 -12.06 -17.89 -5.97
CA GLU A 180 -11.37 -19.10 -5.55
C GLU A 180 -11.20 -20.05 -6.75
N VAL A 181 -9.96 -20.45 -6.99
CA VAL A 181 -9.53 -21.38 -8.05
C VAL A 181 -8.67 -22.47 -7.41
N GLU A 182 -8.43 -23.59 -8.08
CA GLU A 182 -7.57 -24.64 -7.52
C GLU A 182 -6.12 -24.16 -7.34
N ALA A 183 -5.32 -24.92 -6.58
CA ALA A 183 -3.92 -24.60 -6.40
C ALA A 183 -3.14 -24.68 -7.72
N PRO A 184 -2.13 -23.81 -7.95
CA PRO A 184 -1.31 -23.85 -9.16
C PRO A 184 -0.60 -25.20 -9.36
N ASP A 185 -0.49 -25.64 -10.62
CA ASP A 185 0.25 -26.85 -10.97
C ASP A 185 1.76 -26.67 -10.70
N GLN A 186 2.25 -27.42 -9.71
CA GLN A 186 3.65 -27.37 -9.30
C GLN A 186 4.62 -27.86 -10.38
N ALA A 187 4.14 -28.64 -11.36
CA ALA A 187 4.97 -29.12 -12.47
C ALA A 187 5.46 -27.98 -13.39
N LEU A 188 4.76 -26.84 -13.42
CA LEU A 188 5.11 -25.68 -14.25
C LEU A 188 6.49 -25.10 -13.92
N ALA A 189 6.90 -25.17 -12.64
CA ALA A 189 8.21 -24.69 -12.19
C ALA A 189 9.39 -25.44 -12.83
N ALA A 190 9.16 -26.69 -13.26
CA ALA A 190 10.14 -27.52 -13.95
C ALA A 190 9.85 -27.65 -15.46
N SER A 191 8.94 -26.85 -16.00
CA SER A 191 8.57 -26.95 -17.41
C SER A 191 9.73 -26.53 -18.33
N PRO A 192 9.84 -27.10 -19.54
CA PRO A 192 10.88 -26.71 -20.50
C PRO A 192 10.82 -25.23 -20.90
N VAL A 193 9.67 -24.58 -20.72
CA VAL A 193 9.47 -23.15 -20.99
C VAL A 193 10.39 -22.31 -20.11
N VAL A 194 10.55 -22.69 -18.84
CA VAL A 194 11.37 -21.96 -17.87
C VAL A 194 12.78 -21.76 -18.40
N GLY A 195 13.43 -22.82 -18.86
CA GLY A 195 14.79 -22.75 -19.39
C GLY A 195 14.91 -21.96 -20.70
N ARG A 196 13.82 -21.71 -21.43
CA ARG A 196 13.83 -20.89 -22.66
C ARG A 196 13.70 -19.40 -22.38
N VAL A 197 12.97 -19.03 -21.33
CA VAL A 197 12.60 -17.63 -21.06
C VAL A 197 13.38 -17.00 -19.91
N SER A 198 13.94 -17.81 -18.99
CA SER A 198 14.59 -17.32 -17.78
C SER A 198 15.78 -16.40 -18.04
N GLY A 199 16.53 -16.63 -19.13
CA GLY A 199 17.69 -15.80 -19.48
C GLY A 199 17.34 -14.35 -19.79
N SER A 200 16.08 -14.05 -20.12
CA SER A 200 15.60 -12.70 -20.44
C SER A 200 14.85 -12.02 -19.29
N VAL A 201 14.73 -12.71 -18.15
CA VAL A 201 14.25 -12.11 -16.89
C VAL A 201 15.47 -11.62 -16.14
N VAL A 202 15.43 -10.36 -15.73
CA VAL A 202 16.61 -9.65 -15.19
C VAL A 202 16.32 -9.10 -13.81
N LYS A 203 17.37 -8.98 -13.00
CA LYS A 203 17.29 -8.32 -11.70
C LYS A 203 17.57 -6.84 -11.89
N ILE A 204 16.81 -5.98 -11.24
CA ILE A 204 17.03 -4.54 -11.24
C ILE A 204 17.53 -4.13 -9.85
N ARG A 205 18.60 -3.34 -9.84
CA ARG A 205 19.15 -2.73 -8.63
C ARG A 205 19.21 -1.23 -8.81
N GLY A 206 19.02 -0.51 -7.72
CA GLY A 206 19.17 0.94 -7.71
C GLY A 206 19.57 1.44 -6.33
N ILE A 207 20.42 2.45 -6.29
CA ILE A 207 20.62 3.23 -5.07
C ILE A 207 19.66 4.40 -5.15
N ALA A 208 18.87 4.59 -4.10
CA ALA A 208 18.01 5.76 -3.94
C ALA A 208 18.59 6.63 -2.80
N PRO A 209 19.49 7.58 -3.08
CA PRO A 209 20.24 8.31 -2.05
C PRO A 209 19.33 9.13 -1.14
N SER A 210 18.30 9.76 -1.71
CA SER A 210 17.25 10.50 -1.02
C SER A 210 16.49 9.62 -0.01
N CYS A 211 16.40 8.31 -0.28
CA CYS A 211 15.69 7.35 0.54
C CYS A 211 16.64 6.58 1.49
N SER A 212 17.96 6.76 1.37
CA SER A 212 19.00 5.99 2.10
C SER A 212 18.78 4.47 2.05
N ARG A 213 18.29 3.95 0.91
CA ARG A 213 18.01 2.52 0.70
C ARG A 213 18.49 2.06 -0.68
N GLN A 214 18.85 0.79 -0.76
CA GLN A 214 18.98 0.06 -2.02
C GLN A 214 17.61 -0.50 -2.38
N ILE A 215 17.25 -0.41 -3.66
CA ILE A 215 16.04 -0.98 -4.24
C ILE A 215 16.43 -2.17 -5.10
N ASP A 216 15.74 -3.28 -4.88
CA ASP A 216 15.84 -4.48 -5.68
C ASP A 216 14.45 -4.79 -6.27
N GLY A 217 14.41 -5.08 -7.56
CA GLY A 217 13.20 -5.47 -8.27
C GLY A 217 13.51 -6.45 -9.40
N SER A 218 12.49 -6.75 -10.18
CA SER A 218 12.59 -7.59 -11.37
C SER A 218 12.27 -6.78 -12.62
N GLY A 219 12.75 -7.27 -13.76
CA GLY A 219 12.37 -6.77 -15.07
C GLY A 219 12.50 -7.87 -16.11
N PHE A 220 12.16 -7.55 -17.35
CA PHE A 220 12.36 -8.46 -18.46
C PHE A 220 12.64 -7.73 -19.77
N VAL A 221 13.43 -8.37 -20.61
CA VAL A 221 13.76 -7.84 -21.94
C VAL A 221 12.57 -8.08 -22.86
N TYR A 222 11.98 -7.01 -23.39
CA TYR A 222 10.82 -7.07 -24.31
C TYR A 222 11.13 -6.51 -25.70
N ALA A 223 12.23 -5.77 -25.84
CA ALA A 223 12.80 -5.33 -27.11
C ALA A 223 14.33 -5.22 -27.00
N PRO A 224 15.09 -5.16 -28.11
CA PRO A 224 16.56 -5.11 -28.05
C PRO A 224 17.07 -3.96 -27.18
N GLY A 225 17.82 -4.29 -26.11
CA GLY A 225 18.32 -3.31 -25.15
C GLY A 225 17.22 -2.52 -24.44
N ARG A 226 16.03 -3.11 -24.27
CA ARG A 226 14.88 -2.52 -23.55
C ARG A 226 14.36 -3.49 -22.52
N VAL A 227 14.36 -3.04 -21.27
CA VAL A 227 13.86 -3.79 -20.11
C VAL A 227 12.62 -3.09 -19.59
N MET A 228 11.52 -3.83 -19.44
CA MET A 228 10.32 -3.36 -18.76
C MET A 228 10.38 -3.74 -17.28
N THR A 229 9.89 -2.85 -16.42
CA THR A 229 9.69 -3.07 -14.98
C THR A 229 8.54 -2.20 -14.49
N ASN A 230 8.27 -2.18 -13.17
CA ASN A 230 7.36 -1.22 -12.59
C ASN A 230 8.04 0.14 -12.34
N ALA A 231 7.23 1.21 -12.33
CA ALA A 231 7.74 2.55 -12.05
C ALA A 231 8.21 2.69 -10.60
N HIS A 232 7.49 2.08 -9.65
CA HIS A 232 7.87 2.12 -8.23
C HIS A 232 9.23 1.47 -7.93
N VAL A 233 9.67 0.52 -8.75
CA VAL A 233 11.02 -0.10 -8.63
C VAL A 233 12.13 0.93 -8.87
N LEU A 234 11.83 2.00 -9.62
CA LEU A 234 12.79 3.06 -9.94
C LEU A 234 12.59 4.33 -9.11
N ALA A 235 11.55 4.43 -8.28
CA ALA A 235 11.21 5.65 -7.56
C ALA A 235 12.37 6.15 -6.67
N GLY A 236 12.88 7.35 -6.97
CA GLY A 236 14.03 7.94 -6.28
C GLY A 236 15.40 7.34 -6.60
N VAL A 237 15.48 6.37 -7.52
CA VAL A 237 16.74 5.75 -7.98
C VAL A 237 17.43 6.68 -8.97
N SER A 238 18.72 6.97 -8.75
CA SER A 238 19.53 7.79 -9.65
C SER A 238 20.24 6.99 -10.75
N ASP A 239 20.81 5.84 -10.38
CA ASP A 239 21.68 5.04 -11.25
C ASP A 239 21.24 3.58 -11.20
N PRO A 240 20.20 3.20 -11.96
CA PRO A 240 19.75 1.82 -11.99
C PRO A 240 20.75 0.94 -12.73
N VAL A 241 20.92 -0.28 -12.23
CA VAL A 241 21.74 -1.34 -12.80
C VAL A 241 20.83 -2.53 -13.10
N VAL A 242 20.99 -3.10 -14.29
CA VAL A 242 20.37 -4.36 -14.68
C VAL A 242 21.38 -5.47 -14.52
N GLU A 243 21.07 -6.46 -13.70
CA GLU A 243 21.87 -7.68 -13.56
C GLU A 243 21.21 -8.83 -14.34
N ALA A 244 21.97 -9.43 -15.24
CA ALA A 244 21.53 -10.53 -16.07
C ALA A 244 22.66 -11.57 -16.19
N GLU A 245 22.35 -12.83 -15.89
CA GLU A 245 23.32 -13.95 -15.88
C GLU A 245 24.60 -13.69 -15.04
N GLY A 246 24.50 -12.86 -14.01
CA GLY A 246 25.61 -12.50 -13.11
C GLY A 246 26.49 -11.35 -13.60
N GLU A 247 26.14 -10.73 -14.72
CA GLU A 247 26.78 -9.51 -15.22
C GLU A 247 25.90 -8.28 -14.97
N GLU A 248 26.53 -7.15 -14.68
CA GLU A 248 25.86 -5.87 -14.42
C GLU A 248 25.97 -4.94 -15.63
N TYR A 249 24.85 -4.31 -15.98
CA TYR A 249 24.71 -3.41 -17.13
C TYR A 249 24.16 -2.08 -16.65
N GLU A 250 24.79 -0.98 -17.07
CA GLU A 250 24.25 0.37 -16.85
C GLU A 250 22.90 0.51 -17.55
N ALA A 251 21.93 1.07 -16.84
CA ALA A 251 20.59 1.28 -17.35
C ALA A 251 20.19 2.75 -17.23
N THR A 252 19.41 3.22 -18.19
CA THR A 252 18.84 4.57 -18.17
C THR A 252 17.32 4.47 -18.29
N PRO A 253 16.55 4.99 -17.33
CA PRO A 253 15.10 5.13 -17.49
C PRO A 253 14.82 6.03 -18.70
N VAL A 254 14.06 5.53 -19.67
CA VAL A 254 13.68 6.28 -20.89
C VAL A 254 12.18 6.50 -21.01
N PHE A 255 11.39 5.81 -20.20
CA PHE A 255 9.96 5.98 -20.09
C PHE A 255 9.51 5.62 -18.67
N VAL A 256 8.63 6.43 -18.09
CA VAL A 256 8.03 6.21 -16.78
C VAL A 256 6.56 6.64 -16.88
N ASP A 257 5.66 5.73 -16.50
CA ASP A 257 4.23 5.97 -16.36
C ASP A 257 3.81 5.61 -14.93
N GLU A 258 3.58 6.65 -14.12
CA GLU A 258 3.23 6.48 -12.71
C GLU A 258 1.80 6.00 -12.51
N GLU A 259 0.90 6.31 -13.45
CA GLU A 259 -0.51 5.92 -13.36
C GLU A 259 -0.65 4.43 -13.62
N VAL A 260 0.03 3.90 -14.63
CA VAL A 260 0.03 2.47 -14.94
C VAL A 260 0.98 1.68 -14.04
N ASP A 261 1.97 2.35 -13.43
CA ASP A 261 3.08 1.75 -12.68
C ASP A 261 4.00 0.92 -13.58
N VAL A 262 4.44 1.50 -14.69
CA VAL A 262 5.37 0.87 -15.65
C VAL A 262 6.52 1.81 -15.96
N ALA A 263 7.72 1.25 -16.06
CA ALA A 263 8.88 1.96 -16.57
C ALA A 263 9.64 1.10 -17.58
N VAL A 264 10.36 1.78 -18.48
CA VAL A 264 11.25 1.17 -19.45
C VAL A 264 12.66 1.71 -19.26
N LEU A 265 13.59 0.78 -19.13
CA LEU A 265 15.03 1.04 -19.08
C LEU A 265 15.64 0.76 -20.46
N ALA A 266 16.46 1.70 -20.95
CA ALA A 266 17.40 1.46 -22.02
C ALA A 266 18.69 0.87 -21.44
N VAL A 267 19.12 -0.27 -21.97
CA VAL A 267 20.29 -1.03 -21.48
C VAL A 267 21.19 -1.37 -22.68
N PRO A 268 22.09 -0.46 -23.08
CA PRO A 268 22.98 -0.68 -24.21
C PRO A 268 23.88 -1.90 -23.98
N GLY A 269 24.00 -2.76 -25.00
CA GLY A 269 24.90 -3.93 -24.95
C GLY A 269 24.32 -5.16 -24.23
N LEU A 270 23.06 -5.14 -23.81
CA LEU A 270 22.37 -6.28 -23.20
C LEU A 270 22.18 -7.43 -24.22
N PRO A 271 22.84 -8.59 -24.08
CA PRO A 271 22.80 -9.68 -25.07
C PRO A 271 21.51 -10.52 -25.10
N GLN A 272 20.64 -10.35 -24.11
CA GLN A 272 19.46 -11.16 -23.85
C GLN A 272 18.41 -10.99 -24.96
N VAL A 273 17.72 -12.09 -25.27
CA VAL A 273 16.73 -12.13 -26.36
C VAL A 273 15.40 -11.53 -25.88
N PRO A 274 14.79 -10.60 -26.63
CA PRO A 274 13.48 -10.08 -26.28
C PRO A 274 12.39 -11.15 -26.18
N LEU A 275 11.61 -11.08 -25.11
CA LEU A 275 10.40 -11.86 -24.91
C LEU A 275 9.22 -11.23 -25.65
N ALA A 276 8.31 -12.07 -26.14
CA ALA A 276 7.12 -11.63 -26.83
C ALA A 276 5.93 -11.56 -25.87
N PHE A 277 5.13 -10.50 -26.00
CA PHE A 277 3.83 -10.41 -25.35
C PHE A 277 2.82 -11.32 -26.04
N SER A 278 1.95 -11.94 -25.24
CA SER A 278 0.82 -12.69 -25.78
C SER A 278 -0.23 -11.72 -26.34
N GLY A 279 -0.74 -12.02 -27.54
CA GLY A 279 -1.93 -11.36 -28.08
C GLY A 279 -3.25 -11.95 -27.56
N VAL A 280 -3.17 -13.00 -26.73
CA VAL A 280 -4.32 -13.72 -26.18
C VAL A 280 -4.48 -13.37 -24.71
N VAL A 281 -5.71 -13.02 -24.34
CA VAL A 281 -6.09 -12.77 -22.95
C VAL A 281 -6.25 -14.10 -22.23
N SER A 282 -5.71 -14.22 -21.02
CA SER A 282 -5.88 -15.42 -20.19
C SER A 282 -7.21 -15.36 -19.44
N ASP A 283 -7.87 -16.50 -19.31
CA ASP A 283 -9.13 -16.66 -18.60
C ASP A 283 -8.92 -17.19 -17.18
N THR A 284 -9.98 -17.16 -16.39
CA THR A 284 -10.00 -17.84 -15.08
C THR A 284 -9.60 -19.30 -15.21
N ASP A 285 -8.84 -19.80 -14.22
CA ASP A 285 -8.27 -21.14 -14.13
C ASP A 285 -7.08 -21.42 -15.07
N ASP A 286 -6.70 -20.49 -15.95
CA ASP A 286 -5.50 -20.64 -16.77
C ASP A 286 -4.23 -20.71 -15.90
N ASP A 287 -3.33 -21.61 -16.28
CA ASP A 287 -2.02 -21.74 -15.66
C ASP A 287 -1.10 -20.59 -16.08
N ALA A 288 -0.28 -20.14 -15.15
CA ALA A 288 0.69 -19.07 -15.37
C ALA A 288 1.98 -19.33 -14.59
N ILE A 289 3.05 -18.60 -14.95
CA ILE A 289 4.35 -18.71 -14.30
C ILE A 289 4.86 -17.30 -13.96
N ILE A 290 5.12 -17.06 -12.68
CA ILE A 290 5.77 -15.86 -12.16
C ILE A 290 7.28 -16.09 -12.21
N MET A 291 8.04 -15.11 -12.71
CA MET A 291 9.49 -15.12 -12.59
C MET A 291 10.02 -13.78 -12.10
N GLY A 292 11.05 -13.83 -11.25
CA GLY A 292 11.64 -12.63 -10.67
C GLY A 292 12.69 -12.90 -9.61
N TYR A 293 13.00 -11.88 -8.81
CA TYR A 293 14.06 -11.87 -7.79
C TYR A 293 13.52 -11.39 -6.44
N PRO A 294 12.72 -12.21 -5.72
CA PRO A 294 12.16 -11.86 -4.43
C PRO A 294 13.22 -11.35 -3.44
N GLY A 295 13.01 -10.17 -2.86
CA GLY A 295 13.89 -9.54 -1.89
C GLY A 295 15.30 -9.25 -2.42
N GLY A 296 15.48 -9.19 -3.74
CA GLY A 296 16.80 -9.15 -4.37
C GLY A 296 17.59 -10.45 -4.20
N GLY A 297 16.94 -11.55 -3.85
CA GLY A 297 17.55 -12.85 -3.68
C GLY A 297 17.85 -13.57 -5.01
N PRO A 298 18.04 -14.90 -4.94
CA PRO A 298 18.18 -15.74 -6.13
C PRO A 298 16.96 -15.69 -7.04
N PHE A 299 17.16 -16.06 -8.31
CA PHE A 299 16.09 -16.20 -9.29
C PHE A 299 14.99 -17.15 -8.79
N PHE A 300 13.75 -16.71 -8.92
CA PHE A 300 12.55 -17.41 -8.49
C PHE A 300 11.68 -17.77 -9.69
N VAL A 301 11.11 -18.98 -9.65
CA VAL A 301 10.10 -19.46 -10.58
C VAL A 301 8.92 -19.97 -9.77
N GLY A 302 7.78 -19.30 -9.90
CA GLY A 302 6.58 -19.57 -9.13
C GLY A 302 5.41 -19.98 -10.03
N PRO A 303 4.85 -21.19 -9.88
CA PRO A 303 3.57 -21.53 -10.51
C PRO A 303 2.46 -20.61 -10.01
N ALA A 304 1.59 -20.19 -10.92
CA ALA A 304 0.43 -19.38 -10.63
C ALA A 304 -0.80 -19.88 -11.41
N ARG A 305 -1.99 -19.44 -10.97
CA ARG A 305 -3.25 -19.68 -11.68
C ARG A 305 -4.07 -18.40 -11.70
N ILE A 306 -4.64 -18.05 -12.86
CA ILE A 306 -5.48 -16.86 -12.99
C ILE A 306 -6.77 -17.06 -12.19
N ARG A 307 -7.05 -16.15 -11.26
CA ARG A 307 -8.27 -16.13 -10.46
C ARG A 307 -9.38 -15.36 -11.17
N ASP A 308 -9.03 -14.16 -11.62
CA ASP A 308 -9.97 -13.24 -12.27
C ASP A 308 -9.21 -12.22 -13.11
N GLN A 309 -9.94 -11.51 -13.96
CA GLN A 309 -9.39 -10.42 -14.77
C GLN A 309 -10.34 -9.24 -14.86
N GLY A 310 -9.77 -8.04 -14.94
CA GLY A 310 -10.53 -6.84 -15.23
C GLY A 310 -9.99 -5.60 -14.51
N PRO A 311 -10.74 -4.49 -14.59
CA PRO A 311 -10.31 -3.24 -14.01
C PRO A 311 -10.40 -3.27 -12.49
N ILE A 312 -9.31 -2.90 -11.83
CA ILE A 312 -9.31 -2.57 -10.40
C ILE A 312 -9.12 -1.06 -10.23
N SER A 313 -9.74 -0.50 -9.20
CA SER A 313 -9.55 0.90 -8.80
C SER A 313 -8.79 0.94 -7.48
N GLY A 314 -7.72 1.72 -7.45
CA GLY A 314 -6.86 1.87 -6.28
C GLY A 314 -5.98 3.10 -6.43
N PRO A 315 -5.20 3.46 -5.39
CA PRO A 315 -4.26 4.55 -5.51
C PRO A 315 -3.18 4.25 -6.55
N ASP A 316 -2.58 5.29 -7.12
CA ASP A 316 -1.29 5.16 -7.77
C ASP A 316 -0.20 4.80 -6.75
N PHE A 317 1.00 4.41 -7.22
CA PHE A 317 2.04 3.94 -6.29
C PHE A 317 2.51 5.06 -5.32
N ARG A 318 2.26 6.33 -5.65
CA ARG A 318 2.53 7.50 -4.80
C ARG A 318 1.35 7.95 -3.93
N SER A 319 0.20 7.28 -4.01
CA SER A 319 -1.04 7.68 -3.33
C SER A 319 -1.47 9.13 -3.61
N SER A 320 -1.16 9.65 -4.81
CA SER A 320 -1.49 11.00 -5.25
C SER A 320 -2.89 11.10 -5.87
N GLN A 321 -3.35 10.02 -6.49
CA GLN A 321 -4.66 9.92 -7.13
C GLN A 321 -5.17 8.48 -7.16
N THR A 322 -6.48 8.31 -7.39
CA THR A 322 -7.08 7.01 -7.68
C THR A 322 -7.04 6.74 -9.18
N VAL A 323 -6.48 5.61 -9.57
CA VAL A 323 -6.38 5.17 -10.97
C VAL A 323 -7.12 3.85 -11.17
N GLN A 324 -7.48 3.57 -12.43
CA GLN A 324 -8.09 2.32 -12.83
C GLN A 324 -7.13 1.56 -13.75
N ARG A 325 -6.88 0.29 -13.46
CA ARG A 325 -5.92 -0.54 -14.18
C ARG A 325 -6.52 -1.89 -14.50
N ASP A 326 -6.32 -2.38 -15.72
CA ASP A 326 -6.68 -3.76 -16.07
C ASP A 326 -5.60 -4.73 -15.58
N VAL A 327 -6.02 -5.64 -14.69
CA VAL A 327 -5.12 -6.58 -14.01
C VAL A 327 -5.64 -8.01 -14.09
N TYR A 328 -4.71 -8.94 -13.93
CA TYR A 328 -5.01 -10.30 -13.47
C TYR A 328 -4.88 -10.35 -11.95
N ALA A 329 -5.89 -10.91 -11.28
CA ALA A 329 -5.72 -11.47 -9.95
C ALA A 329 -5.23 -12.91 -10.12
N LEU A 330 -4.20 -13.32 -9.41
CA LEU A 330 -3.61 -14.65 -9.54
C LEU A 330 -3.46 -15.35 -8.18
N ARG A 331 -3.66 -16.66 -8.18
CA ARG A 331 -3.28 -17.53 -7.07
C ARG A 331 -1.83 -17.92 -7.25
N GLY A 332 -0.94 -17.52 -6.35
CA GLY A 332 0.50 -17.80 -6.45
C GLY A 332 1.31 -17.07 -5.38
N ASP A 333 2.59 -17.40 -5.29
CA ASP A 333 3.53 -16.76 -4.35
C ASP A 333 4.15 -15.50 -4.97
N VAL A 334 3.50 -14.35 -4.74
CA VAL A 334 4.03 -13.03 -5.12
C VAL A 334 4.63 -12.35 -3.89
N ARG A 335 5.92 -12.01 -3.98
CA ARG A 335 6.70 -11.40 -2.89
C ARG A 335 7.34 -10.10 -3.36
N ALA A 336 7.69 -9.23 -2.42
CA ALA A 336 8.50 -8.04 -2.70
C ALA A 336 9.75 -8.45 -3.49
N GLY A 337 10.10 -7.71 -4.54
CA GLY A 337 11.16 -8.07 -5.48
C GLY A 337 10.70 -8.84 -6.72
N ASN A 338 9.51 -9.47 -6.72
CA ASN A 338 8.87 -9.95 -7.96
C ASN A 338 8.32 -8.81 -8.82
N SER A 339 8.08 -7.63 -8.24
CA SER A 339 7.59 -6.44 -8.94
C SER A 339 8.45 -6.11 -10.16
N GLY A 340 7.78 -5.89 -11.29
CA GLY A 340 8.34 -5.65 -12.61
C GLY A 340 8.68 -6.94 -13.37
N GLY A 341 8.60 -8.10 -12.72
CA GLY A 341 8.82 -9.40 -13.33
C GLY A 341 7.66 -9.81 -14.26
N PRO A 342 7.94 -10.61 -15.31
CA PRO A 342 6.91 -11.07 -16.23
C PRO A 342 6.03 -12.16 -15.60
N LEU A 343 4.76 -12.14 -15.97
CA LEU A 343 3.84 -13.26 -15.85
C LEU A 343 3.77 -13.97 -17.21
N PHE A 344 4.11 -15.26 -17.25
CA PHE A 344 4.09 -16.05 -18.47
C PHE A 344 2.90 -16.98 -18.56
N ASP A 345 2.41 -17.22 -19.77
CA ASP A 345 1.60 -18.40 -20.08
C ASP A 345 2.47 -19.66 -20.23
N PRO A 346 1.87 -20.87 -20.29
CA PRO A 346 2.62 -22.11 -20.51
C PRO A 346 3.26 -22.24 -21.90
N ALA A 347 3.03 -21.29 -22.82
CA ALA A 347 3.75 -21.22 -24.10
C ALA A 347 5.05 -20.41 -23.97
N GLY A 348 5.22 -19.63 -22.90
CA GLY A 348 6.35 -18.74 -22.65
C GLY A 348 6.17 -17.36 -23.25
N GLN A 349 4.94 -16.94 -23.53
CA GLN A 349 4.63 -15.55 -23.88
C GLN A 349 4.31 -14.76 -22.62
N VAL A 350 4.68 -13.47 -22.61
CA VAL A 350 4.38 -12.56 -21.50
C VAL A 350 2.91 -12.17 -21.57
N ILE A 351 2.12 -12.60 -20.59
CA ILE A 351 0.71 -12.23 -20.46
C ILE A 351 0.52 -11.02 -19.54
N GLY A 352 1.52 -10.66 -18.72
CA GLY A 352 1.43 -9.49 -17.85
C GLY A 352 2.71 -9.15 -17.09
N VAL A 353 2.63 -8.12 -16.25
CA VAL A 353 3.75 -7.64 -15.41
C VAL A 353 3.31 -7.67 -13.95
N VAL A 354 3.98 -8.49 -13.13
CA VAL A 354 3.70 -8.60 -11.70
C VAL A 354 4.03 -7.28 -11.03
N PHE A 355 3.12 -6.73 -10.22
CA PHE A 355 3.33 -5.43 -9.59
C PHE A 355 2.96 -5.37 -8.11
N ALA A 356 2.10 -6.27 -7.61
CA ALA A 356 1.75 -6.29 -6.19
C ALA A 356 1.21 -7.63 -5.69
N SER A 357 1.02 -7.70 -4.38
CA SER A 357 0.33 -8.79 -3.66
C SER A 357 -0.82 -8.23 -2.83
N ALA A 358 -1.86 -9.03 -2.62
CA ALA A 358 -2.92 -8.69 -1.68
C ALA A 358 -2.37 -8.64 -0.25
N ILE A 359 -2.75 -7.61 0.50
CA ILE A 359 -2.31 -7.41 1.89
C ILE A 359 -2.98 -8.44 2.81
N ASP A 360 -4.19 -8.85 2.46
CA ASP A 360 -5.07 -9.68 3.27
C ASP A 360 -5.17 -11.15 2.83
N ASP A 361 -4.69 -11.47 1.64
CA ASP A 361 -4.57 -12.83 1.14
C ASP A 361 -3.14 -13.07 0.61
N PRO A 362 -2.26 -13.72 1.38
CA PRO A 362 -0.88 -13.95 0.95
C PRO A 362 -0.76 -14.89 -0.25
N ALA A 363 -1.84 -15.60 -0.63
CA ALA A 363 -1.87 -16.44 -1.81
C ALA A 363 -2.41 -15.70 -3.05
N THR A 364 -2.69 -14.40 -2.96
CA THR A 364 -3.20 -13.59 -4.07
C THR A 364 -2.20 -12.53 -4.49
N GLY A 365 -1.81 -12.58 -5.77
CA GLY A 365 -0.99 -11.58 -6.44
C GLY A 365 -1.76 -10.81 -7.51
N TYR A 366 -1.18 -9.71 -7.97
CA TYR A 366 -1.70 -8.91 -9.08
C TYR A 366 -0.62 -8.68 -10.15
N ALA A 367 -1.04 -8.79 -11.40
CA ALA A 367 -0.23 -8.46 -12.56
C ALA A 367 -0.99 -7.55 -13.51
N LEU A 368 -0.37 -6.49 -14.01
CA LEU A 368 -0.90 -5.67 -15.10
C LEU A 368 -1.02 -6.54 -16.35
N THR A 369 -2.14 -6.47 -17.07
CA THR A 369 -2.30 -7.26 -18.29
C THR A 369 -1.33 -6.81 -19.39
N ALA A 370 -0.96 -7.69 -20.31
CA ALA A 370 -0.17 -7.34 -21.49
C ALA A 370 -0.80 -6.18 -22.29
N GLN A 371 -2.14 -6.13 -22.33
CA GLN A 371 -2.89 -5.05 -22.99
C GLN A 371 -2.75 -3.71 -22.25
N GLN A 372 -2.80 -3.72 -20.92
CA GLN A 372 -2.61 -2.54 -20.07
C GLN A 372 -1.22 -1.91 -20.27
N VAL A 373 -0.17 -2.73 -20.47
CA VAL A 373 1.21 -2.25 -20.62
C VAL A 373 1.64 -2.03 -22.07
N ALA A 374 0.81 -2.41 -23.04
CA ALA A 374 1.15 -2.30 -24.46
C ALA A 374 1.47 -0.86 -24.92
N PRO A 375 0.71 0.18 -24.53
CA PRO A 375 1.05 1.57 -24.89
C PRO A 375 2.41 2.00 -24.35
N ALA A 376 2.74 1.60 -23.11
CA ALA A 376 4.03 1.88 -22.49
C ALA A 376 5.17 1.11 -23.20
N ALA A 377 4.93 -0.14 -23.59
CA ALA A 377 5.89 -0.94 -24.35
C ALA A 377 6.24 -0.28 -25.69
N GLU A 378 5.22 0.16 -26.44
CA GLU A 378 5.37 0.83 -27.74
C GLU A 378 6.13 2.16 -27.61
N ALA A 379 5.75 3.01 -26.66
CA ALA A 379 6.41 4.28 -26.42
C ALA A 379 7.86 4.09 -25.95
N GLY A 380 8.09 3.20 -24.97
CA GLY A 380 9.42 2.93 -24.41
C GLY A 380 10.38 2.24 -25.39
N ALA A 381 9.87 1.50 -26.38
CA ALA A 381 10.70 0.84 -27.37
C ALA A 381 11.50 1.84 -28.23
N VAL A 382 10.92 3.02 -28.48
CA VAL A 382 11.52 4.07 -29.32
C VAL A 382 12.04 5.26 -28.51
N ALA A 383 11.74 5.33 -27.21
CA ALA A 383 12.22 6.39 -26.35
C ALA A 383 13.75 6.36 -26.21
N THR A 384 14.36 7.56 -26.21
CA THR A 384 15.81 7.76 -26.11
C THR A 384 16.22 8.82 -25.09
N ALA A 385 15.30 9.71 -24.71
CA ALA A 385 15.59 10.74 -23.71
C ALA A 385 15.49 10.13 -22.30
N PRO A 386 16.40 10.46 -21.37
CA PRO A 386 16.24 10.07 -19.98
C PRO A 386 14.92 10.58 -19.40
N ALA A 387 14.20 9.71 -18.71
CA ALA A 387 13.00 10.02 -17.96
C ALA A 387 13.33 10.20 -16.48
N ASP A 388 12.64 11.13 -15.83
CA ASP A 388 12.75 11.34 -14.38
C ASP A 388 12.03 10.20 -13.64
N THR A 389 12.66 9.68 -12.59
CA THR A 389 12.10 8.64 -11.71
C THR A 389 11.39 9.23 -10.50
N GLY A 390 11.40 10.55 -10.35
CA GLY A 390 10.74 11.29 -9.30
C GLY A 390 11.34 11.03 -7.91
N PRO A 391 10.69 11.54 -6.84
CA PRO A 391 11.16 11.36 -5.47
C PRO A 391 10.97 9.92 -4.98
N CYS A 392 11.45 9.65 -3.75
CA CYS A 392 11.03 8.46 -3.01
C CYS A 392 9.51 8.40 -2.87
N GLU A 393 8.99 7.18 -2.67
CA GLU A 393 7.67 6.94 -2.08
C GLU A 393 7.60 7.47 -0.64
#